data_AF-A0A1A8M783-F1
#
_entry.id   AF-A0A1A8M783-F1
#
_cell.length_a   1.000
_cell.length_b   1.000
_cell.length_c   1.000
_cell.angle_alpha   90.00
_cell.angle_beta   90.00
_cell.angle_gamma   90.00
#
_symmetry.space_group_name_H-M   'P 1'
#
loop_
_entity.id
_entity.type
_entity.pdbx_description
1 polymer ?
#
loop_
_entity_poly.entity_id
_entity_poly.type
_entity_poly.pdbx_seq_one_letter_code
_entity_poly.pdbx_strand_id
1 'polypeptide(L)'
;PATSSQASTTPPLSTDPSTQRPLGQEEAEEEFPTSLTVGDKCYPVDLGSPSEIVVEEECLLELFKSCRKCNQRCIVQSDVNGLKIVVIQSCGVCLSRFEWTNLPEEDERLDA
;
A
#
# COMPACT_ATOMS: atom_id res chain seq x y z
N PRO A 1 -4.45 51.71 22.21
CA PRO A 1 -4.44 50.31 22.70
C PRO A 1 -3.25 49.57 22.14
N ALA A 2 -2.51 48.91 23.03
CA ALA A 2 -1.14 48.49 22.85
C ALA A 2 -1.02 47.05 22.30
N THR A 3 0.13 46.77 21.67
CA THR A 3 0.79 45.46 21.45
C THR A 3 0.06 44.50 20.49
N SER A 4 0.71 43.66 19.69
CA SER A 4 1.97 42.97 19.89
C SER A 4 2.54 42.50 18.55
N SER A 5 3.74 42.97 18.19
CA SER A 5 4.57 42.37 17.16
C SER A 5 5.43 41.30 17.84
N GLN A 6 5.26 40.03 17.49
CA GLN A 6 6.21 39.00 17.92
C GLN A 6 7.01 38.53 16.72
N ALA A 7 8.32 38.71 16.89
CA ALA A 7 9.39 38.37 15.98
C ALA A 7 9.49 36.86 15.80
N SER A 8 9.58 36.41 14.54
CA SER A 8 10.03 35.07 14.22
C SER A 8 11.53 34.99 14.45
N THR A 9 11.93 34.28 15.50
CA THR A 9 13.33 34.01 15.84
C THR A 9 13.85 32.88 14.96
N THR A 10 14.57 33.22 13.90
CA THR A 10 15.33 32.28 13.08
C THR A 10 16.61 31.88 13.83
N PRO A 11 16.92 30.58 14.02
CA PRO A 11 18.26 30.19 14.45
C PRO A 11 19.25 30.36 13.29
N PRO A 12 20.51 30.78 13.56
CA PRO A 12 21.48 31.04 12.52
C PRO A 12 21.98 29.74 11.87
N LEU A 13 21.87 29.71 10.53
CA LEU A 13 22.59 28.80 9.66
C LEU A 13 24.09 29.03 9.86
N SER A 14 24.78 28.06 10.47
CA SER A 14 26.24 28.09 10.63
C SER A 14 26.81 26.79 10.09
N THR A 15 27.39 26.87 8.89
CA THR A 15 28.34 25.86 8.39
C THR A 15 29.23 26.53 7.36
N ASP A 16 30.45 26.86 7.79
CA ASP A 16 31.58 27.18 6.90
C ASP A 16 32.28 25.87 6.48
N PRO A 17 33.01 25.82 5.35
CA PRO A 17 33.15 24.66 4.48
C PRO A 17 34.46 23.89 4.71
N SER A 18 34.64 22.85 3.87
CA SER A 18 35.84 22.03 3.72
C SER A 18 36.06 20.95 4.77
N THR A 19 35.61 19.74 4.45
CA THR A 19 36.51 18.58 4.42
C THR A 19 36.00 17.64 3.34
N GLN A 20 36.74 17.56 2.23
CA GLN A 20 36.55 16.51 1.23
C GLN A 20 36.74 15.15 1.93
N ARG A 21 35.74 14.27 1.85
CA ARG A 21 35.93 12.83 2.09
C ARG A 21 35.62 12.06 0.82
N PRO A 22 36.38 10.99 0.54
CA PRO A 22 36.48 10.40 -0.79
C PRO A 22 35.21 9.63 -1.16
N LEU A 23 34.86 9.64 -2.45
CA LEU A 23 33.96 8.65 -3.04
C LEU A 23 34.48 7.24 -2.73
N GLY A 24 33.58 6.37 -2.27
CA GLY A 24 33.81 4.93 -2.26
C GLY A 24 33.51 4.28 -0.91
N GLN A 25 32.23 4.11 -0.61
CA GLN A 25 31.76 2.95 0.12
C GLN A 25 30.29 2.77 -0.24
N GLU A 26 30.00 1.63 -0.83
CA GLU A 26 28.66 1.14 -1.11
C GLU A 26 27.86 1.25 0.18
N GLU A 27 26.81 2.08 0.18
CA GLU A 27 25.84 2.14 1.27
C GLU A 27 25.14 0.79 1.28
N ALA A 28 25.70 -0.16 2.03
CA ALA A 28 24.95 -1.33 2.45
C ALA A 28 23.71 -0.78 3.14
N GLU A 29 22.55 -1.06 2.55
CA GLU A 29 21.25 -0.66 3.06
C GLU A 29 21.20 -1.11 4.54
N GLU A 30 21.40 -0.16 5.47
CA GLU A 30 21.23 -0.44 6.89
C GLU A 30 19.73 -0.73 7.07
N GLU A 31 19.36 -2.01 7.03
CA GLU A 31 18.04 -2.47 7.44
C GLU A 31 17.86 -2.09 8.90
N PHE A 32 17.24 -0.94 9.16
CA PHE A 32 16.87 -0.54 10.51
C PHE A 32 15.86 -1.58 11.03
N PRO A 33 16.22 -2.40 12.03
CA PRO A 33 15.28 -3.38 12.57
C PRO A 33 14.12 -2.61 13.19
N THR A 34 12.96 -2.71 12.55
CA THR A 34 11.76 -2.01 13.03
C THR A 34 11.29 -2.77 14.25
N SER A 35 11.34 -2.15 15.44
CA SER A 35 10.96 -2.78 16.69
C SER A 35 9.75 -2.09 17.31
N LEU A 36 8.85 -2.87 17.91
CA LEU A 36 7.71 -2.38 18.68
C LEU A 36 8.03 -2.48 20.17
N THR A 37 7.81 -1.39 20.92
CA THR A 37 7.95 -1.38 22.37
C THR A 37 6.60 -1.61 23.05
N VAL A 38 6.52 -2.61 23.94
CA VAL A 38 5.34 -2.86 24.80
C VAL A 38 5.81 -2.95 26.25
N GLY A 39 5.51 -1.90 27.02
CA GLY A 39 6.10 -1.70 28.34
C GLY A 39 7.62 -1.56 28.24
N ASP A 40 8.35 -2.31 29.06
CA ASP A 40 9.82 -2.28 29.09
C ASP A 40 10.50 -3.23 28.08
N LYS A 41 9.73 -3.81 27.14
CA LYS A 41 10.22 -4.82 26.19
C LYS A 41 10.18 -4.32 24.75
N CYS A 42 11.28 -4.49 24.02
CA CYS A 42 11.37 -4.28 22.57
C CYS A 42 11.19 -5.62 21.84
N TYR A 43 10.28 -5.67 20.88
CA TYR A 43 10.05 -6.83 20.01
C TYR A 43 10.49 -6.50 18.59
N PRO A 44 11.36 -7.31 17.96
CA PRO A 44 11.66 -7.16 16.55
C PRO A 44 10.39 -7.44 15.74
N VAL A 45 10.07 -6.58 14.78
CA VAL A 45 8.98 -6.78 13.83
C VAL A 45 9.57 -6.94 12.46
N ASP A 46 9.28 -8.08 11.85
CA ASP A 46 9.56 -8.30 10.45
C ASP A 46 8.47 -7.62 9.62
N LEU A 47 8.81 -6.47 9.04
CA LEU A 47 7.99 -5.76 8.05
C LEU A 47 8.47 -6.04 6.61
N GLY A 48 9.58 -6.77 6.46
CA GLY A 48 10.20 -7.05 5.16
C GLY A 48 9.63 -8.30 4.49
N SER A 49 9.13 -9.25 5.27
CA SER A 49 8.45 -10.41 4.71
C SER A 49 7.07 -10.06 4.16
N PRO A 50 6.71 -10.53 2.94
CA PRO A 50 5.36 -10.38 2.44
C PRO A 50 4.38 -11.01 3.42
N SER A 51 3.50 -10.19 3.98
CA SER A 51 2.44 -10.68 4.85
C SER A 51 1.43 -11.46 4.00
N GLU A 52 1.33 -12.77 4.22
CA GLU A 52 0.28 -13.58 3.63
C GLU A 52 -1.04 -13.29 4.35
N ILE A 53 -1.93 -12.54 3.70
CA ILE A 53 -3.27 -12.27 4.22
C ILE A 53 -4.22 -13.31 3.61
N VAL A 54 -4.71 -14.21 4.45
CA VAL A 54 -5.75 -15.17 4.06
C VAL A 54 -7.12 -14.49 4.18
N VAL A 55 -7.85 -14.46 3.07
CA VAL A 55 -9.22 -13.93 3.02
C VAL A 55 -10.17 -15.07 2.67
N GLU A 56 -11.26 -15.19 3.43
CA GLU A 56 -12.34 -16.13 3.10
C GLU A 56 -13.01 -15.73 1.78
N GLU A 57 -13.17 -16.68 0.86
CA GLU A 57 -13.77 -16.43 -0.46
C GLU A 57 -15.16 -15.80 -0.33
N GLU A 58 -15.98 -16.30 0.57
CA GLU A 58 -17.35 -15.83 0.77
C GLU A 58 -17.39 -14.33 1.13
N CYS A 59 -16.51 -13.90 2.04
CA CYS A 59 -16.35 -12.49 2.42
C CYS A 59 -15.93 -11.63 1.23
N LEU A 60 -15.00 -12.12 0.41
CA LEU A 60 -14.58 -11.42 -0.80
C LEU A 60 -15.74 -11.27 -1.79
N LEU A 61 -16.54 -12.32 -2.02
CA LEU A 61 -17.69 -12.30 -2.94
C LEU A 61 -18.80 -11.34 -2.46
N GLU A 62 -18.94 -11.12 -1.15
CA GLU A 62 -19.91 -10.15 -0.62
C GLU A 62 -19.67 -8.74 -1.14
N LEU A 63 -18.41 -8.35 -1.30
CA LEU A 63 -18.02 -7.03 -1.82
C LEU A 63 -18.53 -6.81 -3.26
N PHE A 64 -18.71 -7.89 -4.02
CA PHE A 64 -19.17 -7.83 -5.41
C PHE A 64 -20.70 -7.99 -5.54
N LYS A 65 -21.45 -8.12 -4.44
CA LYS A 65 -22.92 -8.19 -4.51
C LYS A 65 -23.57 -6.86 -4.88
N SER A 66 -22.89 -5.72 -4.70
CA SER A 66 -23.41 -4.39 -5.05
C SER A 66 -22.80 -3.85 -6.34
N CYS A 67 -23.63 -3.41 -7.28
CA CYS A 67 -23.19 -2.85 -8.55
C CYS A 67 -22.33 -1.61 -8.35
N ARG A 68 -21.14 -1.58 -8.94
CA ARG A 68 -20.22 -0.43 -8.88
C ARG A 68 -20.78 0.86 -9.51
N LYS A 69 -21.80 0.76 -10.38
CA LYS A 69 -22.41 1.91 -11.06
C LYS A 69 -23.71 2.38 -10.42
N CYS A 70 -24.63 1.46 -10.13
CA CYS A 70 -25.99 1.81 -9.68
C CYS A 70 -26.33 1.31 -8.27
N ASN A 71 -25.39 0.69 -7.56
CA ASN A 71 -25.54 0.15 -6.19
C ASN A 71 -26.69 -0.86 -6.01
N GLN A 72 -27.24 -1.40 -7.10
CA GLN A 72 -28.23 -2.46 -7.05
C GLN A 72 -27.58 -3.83 -6.93
N ARG A 73 -28.33 -4.82 -6.43
CA ARG A 73 -27.82 -6.17 -6.26
C ARG A 73 -27.47 -6.81 -7.60
N CYS A 74 -26.27 -7.39 -7.67
CA CYS A 74 -25.73 -8.06 -8.86
C CYS A 74 -25.76 -9.58 -8.73
N ILE A 75 -25.69 -10.24 -9.88
CA ILE A 75 -25.30 -11.65 -9.98
C ILE A 75 -23.77 -11.67 -9.99
N VAL A 76 -23.20 -12.52 -9.14
CA VAL A 76 -21.75 -12.69 -8.98
C VAL A 76 -21.41 -14.14 -9.33
N GLN A 77 -20.41 -14.31 -10.17
CA GLN A 77 -19.82 -15.61 -10.51
C GLN A 77 -18.34 -15.56 -10.16
N SER A 78 -17.80 -16.64 -9.61
CA SER A 78 -16.37 -16.80 -9.38
C SER A 78 -15.84 -18.04 -10.09
N ASP A 79 -14.57 -17.97 -10.49
CA ASP A 79 -13.77 -19.11 -10.91
C ASP A 79 -12.42 -19.05 -10.19
N VAL A 80 -11.98 -20.20 -9.67
CA VAL A 80 -10.76 -20.31 -8.86
C VAL A 80 -9.84 -21.34 -9.51
N ASN A 81 -8.63 -20.88 -9.87
CA ASN A 81 -7.58 -21.72 -10.43
C ASN A 81 -6.29 -21.56 -9.62
N GLY A 82 -6.06 -22.48 -8.69
CA GLY A 82 -4.96 -22.38 -7.72
C GLY A 82 -5.15 -21.16 -6.81
N LEU A 83 -4.17 -20.26 -6.79
CA LEU A 83 -4.23 -18.99 -6.03
C LEU A 83 -4.88 -17.85 -6.81
N LYS A 84 -5.25 -18.08 -8.08
CA LYS A 84 -5.97 -17.10 -8.89
C LYS A 84 -7.46 -17.22 -8.64
N ILE A 85 -8.09 -16.11 -8.32
CA ILE A 85 -9.55 -15.97 -8.34
C ILE A 85 -9.95 -14.94 -9.39
N VAL A 86 -10.96 -15.27 -10.18
CA VAL A 86 -11.62 -14.34 -11.11
C VAL A 86 -13.06 -14.18 -10.65
N VAL A 87 -13.50 -12.93 -10.50
CA VAL A 87 -14.87 -12.57 -10.10
C VAL A 87 -15.52 -11.76 -11.21
N ILE A 88 -16.67 -12.24 -11.69
CA ILE A 88 -17.49 -11.57 -12.70
C ILE A 88 -18.76 -11.06 -12.02
N GLN A 89 -18.93 -9.74 -12.01
CA GLN A 89 -20.14 -9.06 -11.58
C GLN A 89 -20.99 -8.68 -12.80
N SER A 90 -22.25 -9.11 -12.80
CA SER A 90 -23.24 -8.73 -13.82
C SER A 90 -24.45 -8.05 -13.18
N CYS A 91 -24.75 -6.82 -13.61
CA CYS A 91 -25.92 -6.07 -13.14
C CYS A 91 -27.09 -6.22 -14.10
N GLY A 92 -28.21 -6.80 -13.63
CA GLY A 92 -29.45 -6.87 -14.42
C GLY A 92 -30.18 -5.54 -14.60
N VAL A 93 -29.81 -4.50 -13.83
CA VAL A 93 -30.48 -3.19 -13.85
C VAL A 93 -29.83 -2.23 -14.85
N CYS A 94 -28.55 -1.94 -14.68
CA CYS A 94 -27.81 -1.02 -15.57
C CYS A 94 -27.02 -1.75 -16.66
N LEU A 95 -27.15 -3.08 -16.76
CA LEU A 95 -26.48 -3.95 -17.74
C LEU A 95 -24.94 -3.88 -17.71
N SER A 96 -24.36 -3.27 -16.68
CA SER A 96 -22.91 -3.24 -16.51
C SER A 96 -22.37 -4.63 -16.20
N ARG A 97 -21.27 -4.98 -16.85
CA ARG A 97 -20.44 -6.13 -16.52
C ARG A 97 -19.07 -5.65 -16.04
N PHE A 98 -18.54 -6.30 -15.01
CA PHE A 98 -17.24 -5.99 -14.46
C PHE A 98 -16.52 -7.29 -14.09
N GLU A 99 -15.23 -7.35 -14.35
CA GLU A 99 -14.35 -8.50 -14.08
C GLU A 99 -13.19 -8.05 -13.20
N TRP A 100 -12.84 -8.87 -12.21
CA TRP A 100 -11.74 -8.60 -11.27
C TRP A 100 -10.97 -9.88 -10.96
N THR A 101 -9.67 -9.73 -10.72
CA THR A 101 -8.76 -10.80 -10.34
C THR A 101 -7.82 -10.32 -9.23
N ASN A 102 -7.37 -11.24 -8.38
CA ASN A 102 -6.37 -10.94 -7.35
C ASN A 102 -4.93 -10.87 -7.89
N LEU A 103 -4.71 -11.35 -9.12
CA LEU A 103 -3.43 -11.24 -9.79
C LEU A 103 -3.29 -9.88 -10.49
N PRO A 104 -2.09 -9.29 -10.50
CA PRO A 104 -1.82 -8.12 -11.31
C PRO A 104 -2.05 -8.42 -12.80
N GLU A 105 -2.29 -7.38 -13.59
CA GLU A 105 -2.25 -7.48 -15.05
C GLU A 105 -0.86 -8.01 -15.43
N GLU A 106 -0.79 -9.02 -16.30
CA GLU A 106 0.50 -9.46 -16.84
C GLU A 106 1.09 -8.27 -17.60
N ASP A 107 2.16 -7.70 -17.03
CA ASP A 107 2.95 -6.68 -17.68
C ASP A 107 3.46 -7.32 -18.97
N GLU A 108 2.87 -6.95 -20.11
CA GLU A 108 3.32 -7.36 -21.44
C GLU A 108 4.73 -6.79 -21.61
N ARG A 109 5.74 -7.45 -21.04
CA ARG A 109 7.12 -7.26 -21.40
C ARG A 109 7.22 -7.77 -22.83
N LEU A 110 6.96 -6.85 -23.75
CA LEU A 110 7.34 -6.92 -25.14
C LEU A 110 8.87 -7.04 -25.16
N ASP A 111 9.36 -8.25 -24.96
CA ASP A 111 10.69 -8.64 -25.39
C ASP A 111 10.65 -8.68 -26.92
N ALA A 112 10.83 -7.49 -27.52
CA ALA A 112 11.00 -7.26 -28.95
C ALA A 112 12.47 -6.92 -29.25
#